data_AF-A0A9E4ZSB7-F1
#
_entry.id   AF-A0A9E4ZSB7-F1
#
_cell.length_a   1.000
_cell.length_b   1.000
_cell.length_c   1.000
_cell.angle_alpha   90.00
_cell.angle_beta   90.00
_cell.angle_gamma   90.00
#
_symmetry.space_group_name_H-M   'P 1'
#
loop_
_entity.id
_entity.type
_entity.pdbx_description
1 polymer ?
#
loop_
_entity_poly.entity_id
_entity_poly.type
_entity_poly.pdbx_seq_one_letter_code
_entity_poly.pdbx_strand_id
1 'polypeptide(L)'
;MAKYLVKARIEIDGVVDKHDIIGAIFGQTEGILGNEFDLRILQDRGRVGRIVVNTRVQGNKTVGEIQIPSNLDRVETALLAALIETVDKVGPYDSSITVVDIIDLRVERIKKVIERAVEILRKWSKEKTPDVKELIKTIQEYMKTPEPISYGPEELPAGPDVDKAEEVIVVEGRADVINLLRYGYTNVIALGGARRVPETLKSLAESKKITLFVDGDHGGDLILREVLRNMKVDYVARAPSEREVEELSSREVEEALSRKVDVFQYLEEQLKQGVREAQFLMQVQRRLHKMPEEAVKPPEKLVSEQTETLTLPSSLIKDVKELHGTLEAKLYSSSWNLIKQVQVRDLVAEIQGVEPGGVYAVVFDGIITQRLIDVAAEKQVKVLVGARLGKAMYKPPELLVLTFNELL
;
A
#
# COMPACT_ATOMS: atom_id res chain seq x y z
N MET A 1 23.49 -48.63 -0.59
CA MET A 1 24.16 -48.54 0.73
C MET A 1 23.07 -48.49 1.79
N ALA A 2 23.14 -49.34 2.83
CA ALA A 2 22.07 -49.56 3.82
C ALA A 2 21.44 -48.28 4.38
N LYS A 3 20.12 -48.27 4.55
CA LYS A 3 19.34 -47.20 5.20
C LYS A 3 19.36 -47.37 6.71
N TYR A 4 19.21 -48.60 7.18
CA TYR A 4 19.18 -48.97 8.59
C TYR A 4 20.26 -50.01 8.91
N LEU A 5 20.65 -50.10 10.18
CA LEU A 5 21.50 -51.15 10.72
C LEU A 5 20.82 -51.77 11.93
N VAL A 6 20.40 -53.03 11.81
CA VAL A 6 19.90 -53.81 12.95
C VAL A 6 21.12 -54.34 13.70
N LYS A 7 21.19 -54.07 15.00
CA LYS A 7 22.18 -54.62 15.92
C LYS A 7 21.49 -55.56 16.89
N ALA A 8 21.98 -56.78 16.98
CA ALA A 8 21.50 -57.77 17.94
C ALA A 8 22.68 -58.39 18.69
N ARG A 9 22.42 -58.86 19.91
CA ARG A 9 23.31 -59.73 20.67
C ARG A 9 22.85 -61.16 20.53
N ILE A 10 23.79 -62.08 20.51
CA ILE A 10 23.52 -63.51 20.54
C ILE A 10 24.29 -64.17 21.67
N GLU A 11 23.62 -65.05 22.39
CA GLU A 11 24.21 -65.93 23.39
C GLU A 11 23.83 -67.37 23.05
N ILE A 12 24.79 -68.28 23.15
CA ILE A 12 24.64 -69.68 22.74
C ILE A 12 25.28 -70.56 23.81
N ASP A 13 24.55 -71.58 24.26
CA ASP A 13 24.99 -72.52 25.30
C ASP A 13 25.92 -73.62 24.76
N GLY A 14 26.84 -73.23 23.88
CA GLY A 14 27.85 -74.10 23.29
C GLY A 14 28.91 -73.32 22.51
N VAL A 15 29.96 -74.03 22.10
CA VAL A 15 31.03 -73.48 21.25
C VAL A 15 30.66 -73.73 19.79
N VAL A 16 30.42 -72.64 19.05
CA VAL A 16 30.02 -72.70 17.64
C VAL A 16 30.79 -71.69 16.81
N ASP A 17 30.91 -71.95 15.51
CA ASP A 17 31.56 -71.04 14.59
C ASP A 17 30.59 -69.97 14.08
N LYS A 18 31.13 -68.84 13.63
CA LYS A 18 30.36 -67.77 12.99
C LYS A 18 29.52 -68.27 11.80
N HIS A 19 29.98 -69.30 11.10
CA HIS A 19 29.30 -69.89 9.95
C HIS A 19 28.03 -70.63 10.37
N ASP A 20 28.03 -71.29 11.53
CA ASP A 20 26.87 -71.99 12.08
C ASP A 20 25.78 -71.00 12.48
N ILE A 21 26.17 -69.87 13.07
CA ILE A 21 25.26 -68.79 13.46
C ILE A 21 24.57 -68.19 12.24
N ILE A 22 25.36 -67.88 11.19
CA ILE A 22 24.81 -67.38 9.93
C ILE A 22 23.87 -68.43 9.32
N GLY A 23 24.27 -69.70 9.32
CA GLY A 23 23.45 -70.81 8.82
C GLY A 23 22.12 -70.95 9.55
N ALA A 24 22.13 -70.83 10.88
CA ALA A 24 20.93 -70.87 11.71
C ALA A 24 19.99 -69.70 11.43
N ILE A 25 20.53 -68.48 11.32
CA ILE A 25 19.75 -67.29 10.97
C ILE A 25 19.06 -67.48 9.62
N PHE A 26 19.78 -67.90 8.58
CA PHE A 26 19.13 -68.13 7.27
C PHE A 26 18.14 -69.30 7.30
N GLY A 27 18.50 -70.42 7.95
CA GLY A 27 17.70 -71.63 7.92
C GLY A 27 16.40 -71.54 8.72
N GLN A 28 16.44 -70.96 9.92
CA GLN A 28 15.26 -70.87 10.77
C GLN A 28 14.32 -69.73 10.38
N THR A 29 14.83 -68.68 9.71
CA THR A 29 13.97 -67.59 9.24
C THR A 29 13.35 -67.86 7.86
N GLU A 30 13.82 -68.89 7.15
CA GLU A 30 13.30 -69.31 5.84
C GLU A 30 11.81 -69.70 5.95
N GLY A 31 10.97 -69.09 5.12
CA GLY A 31 9.54 -69.43 5.02
C GLY A 31 8.61 -68.89 6.13
N ILE A 32 9.12 -68.32 7.24
CA ILE A 32 8.27 -67.82 8.35
C ILE A 32 7.29 -66.73 7.87
N LEU A 33 7.75 -65.81 7.04
CA LEU A 33 6.96 -64.68 6.53
C LEU A 33 6.79 -64.75 5.00
N GLY A 34 6.93 -65.95 4.42
CA GLY A 34 6.91 -66.18 2.98
C GLY A 34 8.17 -65.70 2.25
N ASN A 35 8.20 -65.92 0.93
CA ASN A 35 9.39 -65.71 0.10
C ASN A 35 9.81 -64.24 -0.03
N GLU A 36 8.93 -63.29 0.29
CA GLU A 36 9.24 -61.86 0.19
C GLU A 36 10.17 -61.38 1.32
N PHE A 37 10.20 -62.11 2.43
CA PHE A 37 11.04 -61.82 3.61
C PHE A 37 12.16 -62.85 3.82
N ASP A 38 12.38 -63.74 2.86
CA ASP A 38 13.52 -64.66 2.86
C ASP A 38 14.83 -63.86 2.81
N LEU A 39 15.69 -64.06 3.82
CA LEU A 39 16.95 -63.32 3.97
C LEU A 39 17.90 -63.53 2.79
N ARG A 40 17.92 -64.69 2.13
CA ARG A 40 18.76 -64.95 0.96
C ARG A 40 18.26 -64.15 -0.23
N ILE A 41 16.96 -64.18 -0.49
CA ILE A 41 16.33 -63.41 -1.57
C ILE A 41 16.49 -61.91 -1.34
N LEU A 42 16.31 -61.45 -0.10
CA LEU A 42 16.52 -60.05 0.28
C LEU A 42 17.98 -59.62 0.11
N GLN A 43 18.95 -60.51 0.38
CA GLN A 43 20.36 -60.24 0.17
C GLN A 43 20.72 -60.17 -1.32
N ASP A 44 20.23 -61.11 -2.14
CA ASP A 44 20.45 -61.14 -3.59
C ASP A 44 19.85 -59.92 -4.29
N ARG A 45 18.67 -59.47 -3.85
CA ARG A 45 18.02 -58.24 -4.33
C ARG A 45 18.67 -56.97 -3.79
N GLY A 46 19.70 -57.07 -2.95
CA GLY A 46 20.38 -55.94 -2.31
C GLY A 46 19.50 -55.16 -1.32
N ARG A 47 18.35 -55.72 -0.91
CA ARG A 47 17.46 -55.14 0.11
C ARG A 47 18.01 -55.34 1.51
N VAL A 48 18.74 -56.44 1.75
CA VAL A 48 19.51 -56.70 2.98
C VAL A 48 20.99 -56.85 2.61
N GLY A 49 21.87 -56.35 3.48
CA GLY A 49 23.32 -56.43 3.29
C GLY A 49 23.89 -57.77 3.74
N ARG A 50 25.23 -57.86 3.75
CA ARG A 50 25.91 -59.00 4.36
C ARG A 50 25.71 -58.97 5.87
N ILE A 51 25.21 -60.07 6.43
CA ILE A 51 25.08 -60.29 7.86
C ILE A 51 26.50 -60.44 8.42
N VAL A 52 26.87 -59.57 9.35
CA VAL A 52 28.17 -59.61 10.02
C VAL A 52 27.96 -60.16 11.42
N VAL A 53 28.71 -61.19 11.77
CA VAL A 53 28.65 -61.84 13.09
C VAL A 53 30.06 -61.82 13.69
N ASN A 54 30.18 -61.21 14.86
CA ASN A 54 31.41 -61.19 15.65
C ASN A 54 31.17 -61.94 16.94
N THR A 55 31.91 -63.02 17.18
CA THR A 55 31.73 -63.88 18.35
C THR A 55 33.01 -64.02 19.16
N ARG A 56 32.83 -64.37 20.43
CA ARG A 56 33.89 -64.79 21.34
C ARG A 56 33.38 -65.90 22.23
N VAL A 57 34.27 -66.83 22.57
CA VAL A 57 33.95 -67.92 23.50
C VAL A 57 34.21 -67.43 24.92
N GLN A 58 33.25 -67.62 25.81
CA GLN A 58 33.35 -67.35 27.24
C GLN A 58 32.96 -68.61 28.02
N GLY A 59 33.97 -69.34 28.51
CA GLY A 59 33.75 -70.66 29.11
C GLY A 59 33.20 -71.64 28.09
N ASN A 60 32.02 -72.21 28.37
CA ASN A 60 31.30 -73.11 27.46
C ASN A 60 30.24 -72.41 26.59
N LYS A 61 30.14 -71.08 26.65
CA LYS A 61 29.16 -70.30 25.88
C LYS A 61 29.82 -69.51 24.78
N THR A 62 29.11 -69.32 23.68
CA THR A 62 29.49 -68.36 22.63
C THR A 62 28.63 -67.12 22.77
N VAL A 63 29.25 -65.95 22.91
CA VAL A 63 28.56 -64.66 22.93
C VAL A 63 29.02 -63.81 21.76
N GLY A 64 28.11 -63.05 21.16
CA GLY A 64 28.42 -62.29 19.96
C GLY A 64 27.50 -61.12 19.69
N GLU A 65 27.90 -60.33 18.70
CA GLU A 65 27.12 -59.24 18.11
C GLU A 65 26.83 -59.57 16.65
N ILE A 66 25.58 -59.38 16.25
CA ILE A 66 25.07 -59.54 14.91
C ILE A 66 24.72 -58.14 14.38
N GLN A 67 25.20 -57.83 13.17
CA GLN A 67 24.92 -56.58 12.48
C GLN A 67 24.36 -56.86 11.09
N ILE A 68 23.15 -56.34 10.85
CA ILE A 68 22.40 -56.61 9.61
C ILE A 68 22.04 -55.29 8.95
N PRO A 69 22.75 -54.92 7.88
CA PRO A 69 22.43 -53.72 7.11
C PRO A 69 21.12 -53.93 6.34
N SER A 70 20.19 -52.99 6.41
CA SER A 70 18.89 -53.06 5.72
C SER A 70 18.65 -51.83 4.84
N ASN A 71 18.21 -52.05 3.61
CA ASN A 71 17.67 -51.03 2.69
C ASN A 71 16.14 -51.03 2.64
N LEU A 72 15.50 -51.90 3.44
CA LEU A 72 14.05 -51.99 3.59
C LEU A 72 13.49 -50.71 4.20
N ASP A 73 12.15 -50.58 4.22
CA ASP A 73 11.52 -49.51 4.98
C ASP A 73 11.58 -49.76 6.51
N ARG A 74 11.07 -48.82 7.30
CA ARG A 74 11.13 -48.89 8.77
C ARG A 74 10.35 -50.08 9.34
N VAL A 75 9.18 -50.38 8.77
CA VAL A 75 8.28 -51.43 9.26
C VAL A 75 8.85 -52.80 8.87
N GLU A 76 9.26 -52.94 7.61
CA GLU A 76 9.92 -54.12 7.09
C GLU A 76 11.23 -54.42 7.83
N THR A 77 12.02 -53.40 8.18
CA THR A 77 13.25 -53.58 8.96
C THR A 77 12.96 -54.00 10.40
N ALA A 78 11.91 -53.47 11.03
CA ALA A 78 11.50 -53.90 12.37
C ALA A 78 11.00 -55.36 12.35
N LEU A 79 10.26 -55.74 11.31
CA LEU A 79 9.79 -57.10 11.10
C LEU A 79 10.97 -58.07 10.88
N LEU A 80 11.95 -57.65 10.09
CA LEU A 80 13.20 -58.40 9.90
C LEU A 80 13.94 -58.60 11.24
N ALA A 81 14.05 -57.55 12.05
CA ALA A 81 14.72 -57.61 13.34
C ALA A 81 14.01 -58.61 14.28
N ALA A 82 12.68 -58.54 14.35
CA ALA A 82 11.87 -59.48 15.12
C ALA A 82 12.02 -60.92 14.62
N LEU A 83 12.07 -61.12 13.29
CA LEU A 83 12.26 -62.44 12.67
C LEU A 83 13.60 -63.08 13.07
N ILE A 84 14.67 -62.29 13.14
CA ILE A 84 15.98 -62.83 13.55
C ILE A 84 16.01 -63.12 15.06
N GLU A 85 15.23 -62.38 15.85
CA GLU A 85 15.07 -62.62 17.29
C GLU A 85 14.39 -63.96 17.60
N THR A 86 13.67 -64.57 16.64
CA THR A 86 13.03 -65.88 16.83
C THR A 86 13.99 -67.06 16.71
N VAL A 87 15.26 -66.85 16.34
CA VAL A 87 16.25 -67.92 16.19
C VAL A 87 16.65 -68.43 17.57
N ASP A 88 16.24 -69.65 17.89
CA ASP A 88 16.36 -70.24 19.23
C ASP A 88 17.40 -71.37 19.32
N LYS A 89 17.98 -71.79 18.19
CA LYS A 89 19.03 -72.81 18.13
C LYS A 89 20.16 -72.45 17.17
N VAL A 90 21.39 -72.84 17.50
CA VAL A 90 22.53 -72.84 16.58
C VAL A 90 23.25 -74.20 16.65
N GLY A 91 23.19 -74.96 15.56
CA GLY A 91 23.64 -76.35 15.58
C GLY A 91 22.83 -77.17 16.59
N PRO A 92 23.47 -77.93 17.50
CA PRO A 92 22.77 -78.67 18.55
C PRO A 92 22.45 -77.83 19.81
N TYR A 93 22.91 -76.59 19.89
CA TYR A 93 22.85 -75.77 21.11
C TYR A 93 21.68 -74.79 21.08
N ASP A 94 21.12 -74.51 22.25
CA ASP A 94 20.13 -73.44 22.42
C ASP A 94 20.82 -72.07 22.33
N SER A 95 20.11 -71.12 21.74
CA SER A 95 20.56 -69.75 21.56
C SER A 95 19.47 -68.73 21.88
N SER A 96 19.88 -67.55 22.31
CA SER A 96 19.01 -66.40 22.42
C SER A 96 19.58 -65.23 21.64
N ILE A 97 18.82 -64.71 20.69
CA ILE A 97 19.12 -63.45 20.03
C ILE A 97 18.27 -62.35 20.68
N THR A 98 18.85 -61.17 20.89
CA THR A 98 18.13 -59.99 21.38
C THR A 98 18.49 -58.79 20.55
N VAL A 99 17.51 -58.14 19.95
CA VAL A 99 17.74 -56.91 19.18
C VAL A 99 18.04 -55.77 20.15
N VAL A 100 19.21 -55.17 20.02
CA VAL A 100 19.69 -54.10 20.91
C VAL A 100 19.30 -52.73 20.36
N ASP A 101 19.43 -52.52 19.05
CA ASP A 101 19.17 -51.23 18.43
C ASP A 101 18.90 -51.36 16.91
N ILE A 102 18.15 -50.41 16.35
CA ILE A 102 17.98 -50.24 14.90
C ILE A 102 18.38 -48.80 14.55
N ILE A 103 19.58 -48.66 14.00
CA ILE A 103 20.18 -47.35 13.73
C ILE A 103 19.81 -46.88 12.33
N ASP A 104 19.24 -45.68 12.20
CA ASP A 104 19.08 -45.01 10.90
C ASP A 104 20.40 -44.39 10.44
N LEU A 105 21.07 -45.08 9.52
CA LEU A 105 22.36 -44.68 8.98
C LEU A 105 22.27 -43.41 8.11
N ARG A 106 21.07 -42.99 7.69
CA ARG A 106 20.90 -41.76 6.90
C ARG A 106 21.14 -40.52 7.76
N VAL A 107 20.69 -40.54 9.02
CA VAL A 107 20.88 -39.42 9.96
C VAL A 107 22.37 -39.19 10.22
N GLU A 108 23.13 -40.27 10.44
CA GLU A 108 24.57 -40.18 10.67
C GLU A 108 25.33 -39.71 9.43
N ARG A 109 24.89 -40.11 8.23
CA ARG A 109 25.44 -39.60 6.97
C ARG A 109 25.12 -38.13 6.76
N ILE A 110 23.90 -37.71 7.03
CA ILE A 110 23.50 -36.31 6.93
C ILE A 110 24.40 -35.46 7.84
N LYS A 111 24.67 -35.91 9.07
CA LYS A 111 25.63 -35.25 9.97
C LYS A 111 27.03 -35.15 9.34
N LYS A 112 27.58 -36.25 8.83
CA LYS A 112 28.91 -36.27 8.17
C LYS A 112 28.95 -35.38 6.92
N VAL A 113 27.86 -35.31 6.15
CA VAL A 113 27.73 -34.42 4.98
C VAL A 113 27.73 -32.95 5.42
N ILE A 114 27.01 -32.62 6.49
CA ILE A 114 26.99 -31.26 7.05
C ILE A 114 28.37 -30.88 7.58
N GLU A 115 29.02 -31.74 8.37
CA GLU A 115 30.38 -31.51 8.88
C GLU A 115 31.35 -31.29 7.72
N ARG A 116 31.27 -32.12 6.67
CA ARG A 116 32.10 -31.97 5.48
C ARG A 116 31.80 -30.69 4.72
N ALA A 117 30.54 -30.29 4.60
CA ALA A 117 30.15 -29.03 3.96
C ALA A 117 30.72 -27.83 4.74
N VAL A 118 30.66 -27.86 6.08
CA VAL A 118 31.27 -26.83 6.94
C VAL A 118 32.79 -26.76 6.72
N GLU A 119 33.49 -27.88 6.62
CA GLU A 119 34.92 -27.89 6.30
C GLU A 119 35.23 -27.33 4.91
N ILE A 120 34.45 -27.70 3.89
CA ILE A 120 34.60 -27.21 2.52
C ILE A 120 34.42 -25.68 2.51
N LEU A 121 33.37 -25.17 3.16
CA LEU A 121 33.11 -23.74 3.27
C LEU A 121 34.25 -23.00 4.00
N ARG A 122 34.81 -23.59 5.08
CA ARG A 122 35.96 -23.02 5.79
C ARG A 122 37.23 -22.96 4.94
N LYS A 123 37.48 -23.96 4.10
CA LYS A 123 38.63 -23.98 3.19
C LYS A 123 38.43 -23.01 2.03
N TRP A 124 37.22 -22.99 1.46
CA TRP A 124 36.85 -22.09 0.36
C TRP A 124 36.90 -20.62 0.80
N SER A 125 36.43 -20.30 2.01
CA SER A 125 36.48 -18.95 2.57
C SER A 125 37.91 -18.40 2.79
N LYS A 126 38.93 -19.26 2.89
CA LYS A 126 40.34 -18.83 2.97
C LYS A 126 40.95 -18.46 1.61
N GLU A 127 40.31 -18.84 0.50
CA GLU A 127 40.70 -18.45 -0.86
C GLU A 127 39.67 -17.48 -1.47
N LYS A 128 39.82 -16.19 -1.14
CA LYS A 128 39.10 -15.01 -1.67
C LYS A 128 37.60 -14.91 -1.35
N THR A 129 37.24 -13.68 -0.93
CA THR A 129 35.90 -13.04 -0.81
C THR A 129 35.03 -13.30 0.44
N PRO A 130 34.22 -12.28 0.85
CA PRO A 130 33.60 -12.19 2.17
C PRO A 130 32.47 -13.21 2.37
N ASP A 131 32.10 -13.41 3.64
CA ASP A 131 31.15 -14.41 4.11
C ASP A 131 29.82 -14.38 3.32
N VAL A 132 29.50 -15.47 2.63
CA VAL A 132 28.29 -15.64 1.81
C VAL A 132 27.02 -15.44 2.65
N LYS A 133 27.04 -15.74 3.96
CA LYS A 133 25.90 -15.48 4.83
C LYS A 133 25.70 -14.00 5.13
N GLU A 134 26.77 -13.24 5.34
CA GLU A 134 26.65 -11.79 5.47
C GLU A 134 26.21 -11.17 4.16
N LEU A 135 26.76 -11.60 3.01
CA LEU A 135 26.30 -11.14 1.71
C LEU A 135 24.82 -11.48 1.44
N ILE A 136 24.36 -12.68 1.76
CA ILE A 136 22.94 -13.05 1.63
C ILE A 136 22.08 -12.22 2.59
N LYS A 137 22.54 -12.00 3.83
CA LYS A 137 21.81 -11.17 4.80
C LYS A 137 21.74 -9.72 4.34
N THR A 138 22.84 -9.16 3.85
CA THR A 138 22.92 -7.82 3.27
C THR A 138 22.04 -7.72 2.03
N ILE A 139 22.08 -8.69 1.11
CA ILE A 139 21.18 -8.75 -0.06
C ILE A 139 19.72 -8.86 0.38
N GLN A 140 19.40 -9.68 1.38
CA GLN A 140 18.06 -9.81 1.94
C GLN A 140 17.60 -8.52 2.65
N GLU A 141 18.50 -7.80 3.33
CA GLU A 141 18.23 -6.49 3.92
C GLU A 141 18.01 -5.44 2.84
N TYR A 142 18.77 -5.46 1.74
CA TYR A 142 18.52 -4.63 0.55
C TYR A 142 17.22 -5.01 -0.19
N MET A 143 16.77 -6.27 -0.09
CA MET A 143 15.52 -6.75 -0.70
C MET A 143 14.29 -6.56 0.20
N LYS A 144 14.47 -6.21 1.49
CA LYS A 144 13.33 -5.86 2.34
C LYS A 144 12.75 -4.54 1.86
N THR A 145 11.45 -4.54 1.61
CA THR A 145 10.68 -3.31 1.42
C THR A 145 10.91 -2.43 2.65
N PRO A 146 11.47 -1.22 2.49
CA PRO A 146 11.77 -0.37 3.63
C PRO A 146 10.49 -0.09 4.42
N GLU A 147 10.57 -0.16 5.74
CA GLU A 147 9.43 0.18 6.59
C GLU A 147 9.26 1.71 6.62
N PRO A 148 8.01 2.21 6.67
CA PRO A 148 7.77 3.65 6.82
C PRO A 148 8.32 4.14 8.16
N ILE A 149 9.03 5.26 8.14
CA ILE A 149 9.55 5.98 9.30
C ILE A 149 8.60 7.12 9.68
N SER A 150 8.80 7.68 10.87
CA SER A 150 8.17 8.95 11.28
C SER A 150 9.12 10.11 11.01
N TYR A 151 8.63 11.14 10.32
CA TYR A 151 9.43 12.26 9.85
C TYR A 151 8.97 13.59 10.44
N GLY A 152 9.94 14.38 10.91
CA GLY A 152 9.71 15.71 11.46
C GLY A 152 9.00 15.73 12.83
N PRO A 153 8.80 16.91 13.42
CA PRO A 153 8.12 17.07 14.71
C PRO A 153 6.64 16.67 14.68
N GLU A 154 6.03 16.62 13.49
CA GLU A 154 4.65 16.20 13.27
C GLU A 154 4.52 14.67 13.06
N GLU A 155 5.64 13.93 13.15
CA GLU A 155 5.71 12.46 13.04
C GLU A 155 5.03 11.88 11.77
N LEU A 156 5.20 12.58 10.64
CA LEU A 156 4.55 12.20 9.38
C LEU A 156 5.09 10.85 8.85
N PRO A 157 4.22 9.93 8.40
CA PRO A 157 4.66 8.70 7.75
C PRO A 157 5.49 9.02 6.50
N ALA A 158 6.69 8.46 6.40
CA ALA A 158 7.62 8.76 5.33
C ALA A 158 8.52 7.58 4.95
N GLY A 159 9.12 7.65 3.77
CA GLY A 159 10.22 6.79 3.37
C GLY A 159 11.56 7.24 3.98
N PRO A 160 12.55 6.34 4.05
CA PRO A 160 13.79 6.58 4.76
C PRO A 160 14.73 7.60 4.10
N ASP A 161 14.50 7.96 2.83
CA ASP A 161 15.41 8.81 2.05
C ASP A 161 14.84 10.21 1.76
N VAL A 162 13.73 10.61 2.38
CA VAL A 162 13.12 11.95 2.21
C VAL A 162 14.12 13.08 2.47
N ASP A 163 14.99 12.96 3.47
CA ASP A 163 16.04 13.96 3.75
C ASP A 163 17.11 14.02 2.68
N LYS A 164 17.46 12.89 2.07
CA LYS A 164 18.59 12.79 1.13
C LYS A 164 18.17 13.11 -0.29
N ALA A 165 16.91 12.89 -0.64
CA ALA A 165 16.41 13.04 -1.99
C ALA A 165 16.28 14.53 -2.39
N GLU A 166 16.62 14.87 -3.63
CA GLU A 166 16.39 16.21 -4.20
C GLU A 166 14.93 16.45 -4.55
N GLU A 167 14.20 15.36 -4.85
CA GLU A 167 12.77 15.35 -5.14
C GLU A 167 12.05 14.49 -4.10
N VAL A 168 10.90 14.96 -3.61
CA VAL A 168 10.06 14.26 -2.64
C VAL A 168 8.66 14.08 -3.22
N ILE A 169 8.15 12.86 -3.11
CA ILE A 169 6.78 12.52 -3.51
C ILE A 169 5.89 12.70 -2.28
N VAL A 170 4.88 13.57 -2.38
CA VAL A 170 3.91 13.81 -1.32
C VAL A 170 2.62 13.05 -1.65
N VAL A 171 2.14 12.24 -0.71
CA VAL A 171 0.90 11.43 -0.82
C VAL A 171 -0.05 11.74 0.33
N GLU A 172 -1.27 11.21 0.28
CA GLU A 172 -2.31 11.54 1.25
C GLU A 172 -2.09 10.82 2.59
N GLY A 173 -1.86 9.51 2.52
CA GLY A 173 -1.92 8.60 3.64
C GLY A 173 -0.71 7.70 3.85
N ARG A 174 -0.71 7.02 5.00
CA ARG A 174 0.32 6.04 5.36
C ARG A 174 0.31 4.83 4.43
N ALA A 175 -0.85 4.41 3.97
CA ALA A 175 -0.99 3.24 3.10
C ALA A 175 -0.33 3.48 1.73
N ASP A 176 -0.47 4.70 1.19
CA ASP A 176 0.22 5.15 -0.03
C ASP A 176 1.74 5.08 0.13
N VAL A 177 2.26 5.57 1.27
CA VAL A 177 3.69 5.48 1.61
C VAL A 177 4.15 4.02 1.59
N ILE A 178 3.40 3.13 2.23
CA ILE A 178 3.72 1.70 2.26
C ILE A 178 3.69 1.11 0.84
N ASN A 179 2.68 1.43 0.02
CA ASN A 179 2.57 0.91 -1.33
C ASN A 179 3.73 1.39 -2.21
N LEU A 180 4.10 2.66 -2.13
CA LEU A 180 5.23 3.23 -2.85
C LEU A 180 6.58 2.65 -2.41
N LEU A 181 6.77 2.44 -1.10
CA LEU A 181 7.96 1.77 -0.56
C LEU A 181 8.07 0.32 -1.06
N ARG A 182 6.95 -0.38 -1.23
CA ARG A 182 6.94 -1.73 -1.81
C ARG A 182 7.48 -1.79 -3.24
N TYR A 183 7.37 -0.69 -3.98
CA TYR A 183 7.87 -0.57 -5.35
C TYR A 183 9.20 0.19 -5.47
N GLY A 184 9.85 0.48 -4.33
CA GLY A 184 11.20 1.07 -4.30
C GLY A 184 11.25 2.59 -4.28
N TYR A 185 10.12 3.29 -4.13
CA TYR A 185 10.09 4.74 -3.97
C TYR A 185 10.34 5.09 -2.49
N THR A 186 11.59 5.43 -2.14
CA THR A 186 12.01 5.69 -0.74
C THR A 186 11.98 7.17 -0.33
N ASN A 187 11.67 8.05 -1.28
CA ASN A 187 11.59 9.51 -1.13
C ASN A 187 10.13 10.00 -1.01
N VAL A 188 9.25 9.21 -0.42
CA VAL A 188 7.82 9.50 -0.27
C VAL A 188 7.49 10.00 1.14
N ILE A 189 6.52 10.91 1.29
CA ILE A 189 6.00 11.38 2.58
C ILE A 189 4.49 11.63 2.53
N ALA A 190 3.78 11.26 3.58
CA ALA A 190 2.33 11.46 3.68
C ALA A 190 1.97 12.83 4.30
N LEU A 191 0.83 13.38 3.86
CA LEU A 191 0.17 14.54 4.46
C LEU A 191 -0.42 14.21 5.84
N GLY A 192 -0.76 12.94 6.09
CA GLY A 192 -1.11 12.44 7.41
C GLY A 192 -2.57 12.66 7.81
N GLY A 193 -3.52 12.63 6.86
CA GLY A 193 -4.96 12.78 7.14
C GLY A 193 -5.36 14.11 7.80
N ALA A 194 -4.45 15.09 7.83
CA ALA A 194 -4.68 16.38 8.46
C ALA A 194 -5.51 17.27 7.55
N ARG A 195 -6.52 17.97 8.11
CA ARG A 195 -7.31 18.99 7.40
C ARG A 195 -6.49 20.18 6.88
N ARG A 196 -5.20 20.25 7.22
CA ARG A 196 -4.29 21.36 6.92
C ARG A 196 -2.92 20.80 6.60
N VAL A 197 -2.22 21.42 5.67
CA VAL A 197 -0.85 21.04 5.30
C VAL A 197 0.12 21.27 6.47
N PRO A 198 0.83 20.21 6.94
CA PRO A 198 1.89 20.27 7.95
C PRO A 198 2.99 21.29 7.66
N GLU A 199 3.55 21.92 8.70
CA GLU A 199 4.68 22.88 8.54
C GLU A 199 5.98 22.17 8.13
N THR A 200 6.13 20.90 8.52
CA THR A 200 7.22 20.02 8.10
C THR A 200 7.28 19.90 6.58
N LEU A 201 6.12 19.72 5.92
CA LEU A 201 6.04 19.60 4.47
C LEU A 201 6.30 20.92 3.76
N LYS A 202 5.82 22.05 4.30
CA LYS A 202 6.13 23.37 3.76
C LYS A 202 7.63 23.65 3.80
N SER A 203 8.29 23.30 4.90
CA SER A 203 9.74 23.46 5.06
C SER A 203 10.51 22.60 4.06
N LEU A 204 10.08 21.36 3.84
CA LEU A 204 10.65 20.49 2.80
C LEU A 204 10.47 21.11 1.40
N ALA A 205 9.29 21.63 1.11
CA ALA A 205 8.97 22.22 -0.18
C ALA A 205 9.82 23.44 -0.55
N GLU A 206 10.33 24.19 0.44
CA GLU A 206 11.23 25.33 0.18
C GLU A 206 12.60 24.91 -0.37
N SER A 207 13.07 23.71 -0.02
CA SER A 207 14.43 23.25 -0.33
C SER A 207 14.49 22.13 -1.36
N LYS A 208 13.38 21.44 -1.63
CA LYS A 208 13.31 20.28 -2.50
C LYS A 208 12.27 20.46 -3.61
N LYS A 209 12.37 19.63 -4.65
CA LYS A 209 11.31 19.50 -5.66
C LYS A 209 10.19 18.63 -5.11
N ILE A 210 8.95 19.06 -5.28
CA ILE A 210 7.77 18.38 -4.75
C ILE A 210 6.93 17.84 -5.89
N THR A 211 6.72 16.53 -5.89
CA THR A 211 5.70 15.87 -6.73
C THR A 211 4.53 15.47 -5.84
N LEU A 212 3.38 16.10 -6.02
CA LEU A 212 2.17 15.73 -5.30
C LEU A 212 1.44 14.63 -6.06
N PHE A 213 1.30 13.46 -5.44
CA PHE A 213 0.63 12.29 -6.01
C PHE A 213 -0.65 12.01 -5.21
N VAL A 214 -1.80 12.28 -5.84
CA VAL A 214 -3.13 12.18 -5.21
C VAL A 214 -3.98 11.10 -5.85
N ASP A 215 -5.03 10.72 -5.12
CA ASP A 215 -6.02 9.76 -5.57
C ASP A 215 -6.81 10.29 -6.78
N GLY A 216 -7.38 9.35 -7.53
CA GLY A 216 -8.14 9.60 -8.76
C GLY A 216 -9.62 9.90 -8.51
N ASP A 217 -9.98 10.27 -7.28
CA ASP A 217 -11.35 10.46 -6.81
C ASP A 217 -11.62 11.93 -6.43
N HIS A 218 -12.83 12.20 -5.91
CA HIS A 218 -13.18 13.54 -5.44
C HIS A 218 -12.42 13.96 -4.17
N GLY A 219 -12.00 13.02 -3.32
CA GLY A 219 -11.16 13.28 -2.16
C GLY A 219 -9.81 13.88 -2.57
N GLY A 220 -9.15 13.26 -3.55
CA GLY A 220 -7.89 13.70 -4.11
C GLY A 220 -7.97 15.07 -4.78
N ASP A 221 -9.10 15.42 -5.42
CA ASP A 221 -9.36 16.78 -5.94
C ASP A 221 -9.32 17.87 -4.85
N LEU A 222 -9.88 17.56 -3.67
CA LEU A 222 -9.95 18.50 -2.56
C LEU A 222 -8.58 18.67 -1.91
N ILE A 223 -7.85 17.57 -1.73
CA ILE A 223 -6.50 17.58 -1.17
C ILE A 223 -5.54 18.30 -2.09
N LEU A 224 -5.60 18.03 -3.40
CA LEU A 224 -4.81 18.73 -4.39
C LEU A 224 -4.99 20.25 -4.29
N ARG A 225 -6.24 20.73 -4.22
CA ARG A 225 -6.53 22.16 -4.08
C ARG A 225 -6.02 22.74 -2.77
N GLU A 226 -6.20 22.05 -1.65
CA GLU A 226 -5.73 22.51 -0.35
C GLU A 226 -4.19 22.59 -0.29
N VAL A 227 -3.49 21.61 -0.85
CA VAL A 227 -2.02 21.60 -0.90
C VAL A 227 -1.51 22.73 -1.79
N LEU A 228 -2.08 22.91 -2.99
CA LEU A 228 -1.70 23.98 -3.91
C LEU A 228 -1.95 25.40 -3.35
N ARG A 229 -2.84 25.55 -2.36
CA ARG A 229 -3.07 26.84 -1.68
C ARG A 229 -2.01 27.16 -0.63
N ASN A 230 -1.41 26.15 -0.03
CA ASN A 230 -0.66 26.31 1.22
C ASN A 230 0.82 25.89 1.12
N MET A 231 1.22 25.22 0.04
CA MET A 231 2.55 24.64 -0.11
C MET A 231 3.02 24.70 -1.57
N LYS A 232 4.31 24.93 -1.76
CA LYS A 232 4.95 24.88 -3.08
C LYS A 232 4.88 23.45 -3.62
N VAL A 233 4.40 23.28 -4.85
CA VAL A 233 4.35 21.98 -5.56
C VAL A 233 4.94 22.19 -6.94
N ASP A 234 5.90 21.37 -7.36
CA ASP A 234 6.55 21.49 -8.67
C ASP A 234 5.82 20.63 -9.72
N TYR A 235 5.39 19.42 -9.34
CA TYR A 235 4.67 18.50 -10.23
C TYR A 235 3.42 17.91 -9.58
N VAL A 236 2.42 17.59 -10.39
CA VAL A 236 1.20 16.88 -10.00
C VAL A 236 1.15 15.54 -10.74
N ALA A 237 0.99 14.46 -9.99
CA ALA A 237 0.69 13.12 -10.50
C ALA A 237 -0.68 12.69 -9.98
N ARG A 238 -1.39 11.89 -10.78
CA ARG A 238 -2.73 11.40 -10.44
C ARG A 238 -2.88 9.91 -10.65
N ALA A 239 -3.53 9.25 -9.70
CA ALA A 239 -4.00 7.90 -9.89
C ALA A 239 -5.08 7.86 -10.99
N PRO A 240 -5.28 6.72 -11.66
CA PRO A 240 -6.42 6.54 -12.57
C PRO A 240 -7.75 6.89 -11.91
N SER A 241 -8.75 7.30 -12.71
CA SER A 241 -10.08 7.67 -12.21
C SER A 241 -10.65 6.61 -11.27
N GLU A 242 -11.15 7.04 -10.11
CA GLU A 242 -11.75 6.18 -9.06
C GLU A 242 -10.79 5.12 -8.49
N ARG A 243 -9.47 5.33 -8.59
CA ARG A 243 -8.45 4.48 -7.94
C ARG A 243 -7.70 5.26 -6.88
N GLU A 244 -7.41 4.59 -5.77
CA GLU A 244 -6.58 5.09 -4.68
C GLU A 244 -5.12 4.67 -4.88
N VAL A 245 -4.18 5.51 -4.45
CA VAL A 245 -2.73 5.25 -4.58
C VAL A 245 -2.32 3.98 -3.83
N GLU A 246 -2.97 3.67 -2.70
CA GLU A 246 -2.74 2.44 -1.94
C GLU A 246 -3.05 1.14 -2.70
N GLU A 247 -3.95 1.20 -3.71
CA GLU A 247 -4.39 0.05 -4.50
C GLU A 247 -3.67 -0.10 -5.85
N LEU A 248 -2.76 0.83 -6.19
CA LEU A 248 -2.08 0.78 -7.49
C LEU A 248 -1.04 -0.33 -7.55
N SER A 249 -0.97 -0.97 -8.72
CA SER A 249 0.13 -1.87 -9.08
C SER A 249 1.41 -1.09 -9.39
N SER A 250 2.57 -1.76 -9.32
CA SER A 250 3.87 -1.15 -9.66
C SER A 250 3.87 -0.44 -11.01
N ARG A 251 3.18 -1.01 -12.00
CA ARG A 251 3.10 -0.46 -13.35
C ARG A 251 2.22 0.79 -13.40
N GLU A 252 1.09 0.79 -12.70
CA GLU A 252 0.20 1.96 -12.62
C GLU A 252 0.87 3.12 -11.89
N VAL A 253 1.62 2.85 -10.82
CA VAL A 253 2.43 3.86 -10.11
C VAL A 253 3.49 4.47 -11.04
N GLU A 254 4.25 3.64 -11.74
CA GLU A 254 5.29 4.11 -12.68
C GLU A 254 4.68 4.92 -13.83
N GLU A 255 3.53 4.50 -14.37
CA GLU A 255 2.81 5.23 -15.41
C GLU A 255 2.29 6.59 -14.91
N ALA A 256 1.75 6.65 -13.68
CA ALA A 256 1.26 7.89 -13.09
C ALA A 256 2.39 8.89 -12.81
N LEU A 257 3.50 8.43 -12.20
CA LEU A 257 4.64 9.29 -11.86
C LEU A 257 5.44 9.72 -13.10
N SER A 258 5.56 8.87 -14.12
CA SER A 258 6.24 9.25 -15.38
C SER A 258 5.43 10.26 -16.20
N ARG A 259 4.10 10.29 -16.02
CA ARG A 259 3.19 11.28 -16.64
C ARG A 259 2.88 12.48 -15.74
N LYS A 260 3.66 12.69 -14.66
CA LYS A 260 3.49 13.88 -13.81
C LYS A 260 3.58 15.16 -14.66
N VAL A 261 2.70 16.10 -14.36
CA VAL A 261 2.56 17.37 -15.09
C VAL A 261 3.15 18.48 -14.24
N ASP A 262 3.88 19.42 -14.84
CA ASP A 262 4.33 20.63 -14.16
C ASP A 262 3.12 21.39 -13.58
N VAL A 263 3.25 21.93 -12.36
CA VAL A 263 2.12 22.56 -11.66
C VAL A 263 1.50 23.70 -12.48
N PHE A 264 2.30 24.47 -13.22
CA PHE A 264 1.80 25.61 -14.00
C PHE A 264 1.09 25.13 -15.25
N GLN A 265 1.64 24.12 -15.93
CA GLN A 265 0.95 23.47 -17.05
C GLN A 265 -0.39 22.86 -16.60
N TYR A 266 -0.41 22.18 -15.46
CA TYR A 266 -1.63 21.61 -14.89
C TYR A 266 -2.69 22.70 -14.65
N LEU A 267 -2.31 23.83 -14.03
CA LEU A 267 -3.22 24.94 -13.77
C LEU A 267 -3.70 25.64 -15.05
N GLU A 268 -2.86 25.77 -16.08
CA GLU A 268 -3.26 26.29 -17.40
C GLU A 268 -4.30 25.40 -18.08
N GLU A 269 -4.15 24.08 -17.99
CA GLU A 269 -5.14 23.13 -18.51
C GLU A 269 -6.47 23.26 -17.76
N GLN A 270 -6.45 23.41 -16.43
CA GLN A 270 -7.65 23.64 -15.62
C GLN A 270 -8.33 24.98 -15.96
N LEU A 271 -7.56 26.03 -16.26
CA LEU A 271 -8.08 27.32 -16.73
C LEU A 271 -8.81 27.19 -18.07
N LYS A 272 -8.24 26.44 -19.02
CA LYS A 272 -8.87 26.15 -20.32
C LYS A 272 -10.18 25.37 -20.16
N GLN A 273 -10.29 24.54 -19.12
CA GLN A 273 -11.50 23.82 -18.75
C GLN A 273 -12.53 24.68 -17.99
N GLY A 274 -12.24 25.97 -17.74
CA GLY A 274 -13.16 26.91 -17.11
C GLY A 274 -13.18 26.87 -15.58
N VAL A 275 -12.19 26.21 -14.94
CA VAL A 275 -12.09 26.15 -13.48
C VAL A 275 -11.61 27.50 -12.95
N ARG A 276 -12.55 28.34 -12.48
CA ARG A 276 -12.27 29.71 -11.99
C ARG A 276 -11.21 29.75 -10.88
N GLU A 277 -11.16 28.72 -10.05
CA GLU A 277 -10.21 28.62 -8.93
C GLU A 277 -8.75 28.47 -9.40
N ALA A 278 -8.52 27.93 -10.61
CA ALA A 278 -7.17 27.70 -11.13
C ALA A 278 -6.37 29.01 -11.32
N GLN A 279 -7.05 30.13 -11.63
CA GLN A 279 -6.39 31.44 -11.75
C GLN A 279 -5.79 31.89 -10.41
N PHE A 280 -6.55 31.67 -9.34
CA PHE A 280 -6.11 31.99 -7.98
C PHE A 280 -4.94 31.09 -7.56
N LEU A 281 -5.06 29.77 -7.77
CA LEU A 281 -3.98 28.82 -7.47
C LEU A 281 -2.69 29.13 -8.24
N MET A 282 -2.80 29.59 -9.49
CA MET A 282 -1.65 29.97 -10.31
C MET A 282 -0.88 31.16 -9.72
N GLN A 283 -1.60 32.18 -9.21
CA GLN A 283 -0.97 33.31 -8.52
C GLN A 283 -0.29 32.87 -7.23
N VAL A 284 -0.94 32.00 -6.46
CA VAL A 284 -0.39 31.45 -5.21
C VAL A 284 0.89 30.67 -5.48
N GLN A 285 0.88 29.75 -6.45
CA GLN A 285 2.06 28.95 -6.80
C GLN A 285 3.22 29.80 -7.33
N ARG A 286 2.96 30.81 -8.17
CA ARG A 286 4.01 31.74 -8.62
C ARG A 286 4.70 32.45 -7.46
N ARG A 287 3.90 32.92 -6.48
CA ARG A 287 4.43 33.53 -5.25
C ARG A 287 5.26 32.54 -4.43
N LEU A 288 4.77 31.32 -4.24
CA LEU A 288 5.47 30.27 -3.50
C LEU A 288 6.79 29.83 -4.18
N HIS A 289 6.85 29.88 -5.51
CA HIS A 289 8.07 29.64 -6.29
C HIS A 289 9.01 30.85 -6.36
N LYS A 290 8.66 31.98 -5.72
CA LYS A 290 9.42 33.25 -5.76
C LYS A 290 9.68 33.72 -7.19
N MET A 291 8.79 33.37 -8.12
CA MET A 291 8.85 33.87 -9.48
C MET A 291 8.47 35.36 -9.44
N PRO A 292 9.05 36.19 -10.32
CA PRO A 292 8.55 37.53 -10.51
C PRO A 292 7.04 37.45 -10.73
N GLU A 293 6.26 38.26 -10.01
CA GLU A 293 4.93 38.58 -10.51
C GLU A 293 5.19 39.14 -11.91
N GLU A 294 4.91 38.33 -12.95
CA GLU A 294 4.60 38.94 -14.23
C GLU A 294 3.51 39.92 -13.87
N ALA A 295 3.81 41.21 -14.02
CA ALA A 295 2.79 42.22 -14.10
C ALA A 295 1.83 41.66 -15.14
N VAL A 296 0.71 41.12 -14.66
CA VAL A 296 -0.36 40.67 -15.52
C VAL A 296 -0.78 41.96 -16.19
N LYS A 297 -0.23 42.20 -17.38
CA LYS A 297 -0.94 42.99 -18.37
C LYS A 297 -2.31 42.32 -18.40
N PRO A 298 -3.38 43.07 -18.09
CA PRO A 298 -4.73 42.55 -18.21
C PRO A 298 -4.79 41.78 -19.54
N PRO A 299 -5.29 40.54 -19.54
CA PRO A 299 -5.23 39.69 -20.72
C PRO A 299 -5.67 40.50 -21.93
N GLU A 300 -4.81 40.57 -22.96
CA GLU A 300 -5.20 41.12 -24.25
C GLU A 300 -6.49 40.40 -24.66
N LYS A 301 -7.53 41.20 -24.85
CA LYS A 301 -8.91 40.77 -25.11
C LYS A 301 -8.96 39.80 -26.28
N LEU A 302 -8.87 38.50 -26.00
CA LEU A 302 -9.43 37.47 -26.87
C LEU A 302 -10.93 37.44 -26.60
N VAL A 303 -11.62 38.28 -27.37
CA VAL A 303 -13.05 38.26 -27.72
C VAL A 303 -13.97 37.85 -26.56
N SER A 304 -14.40 38.85 -25.79
CA SER A 304 -15.55 38.75 -24.92
C SER A 304 -16.82 38.48 -25.75
N GLU A 305 -17.34 37.26 -25.70
CA GLU A 305 -18.79 37.11 -25.70
C GLU A 305 -19.33 37.75 -24.41
N GLN A 306 -20.34 38.57 -24.59
CA GLN A 306 -20.80 39.59 -23.67
C GLN A 306 -21.19 39.01 -22.30
N THR A 307 -20.43 39.35 -21.27
CA THR A 307 -21.00 39.55 -19.93
C THR A 307 -20.71 40.99 -19.56
N GLU A 308 -21.73 41.82 -19.73
CA GLU A 308 -21.74 43.21 -19.28
C GLU A 308 -21.34 43.24 -17.81
N THR A 309 -20.22 43.91 -17.51
CA THR A 309 -19.92 44.35 -16.16
C THR A 309 -21.02 45.31 -15.72
N LEU A 310 -21.92 44.82 -14.87
CA LEU A 310 -22.90 45.59 -14.11
C LEU A 310 -22.19 46.74 -13.37
N THR A 311 -22.23 47.93 -13.94
CA THR A 311 -21.79 49.17 -13.29
C THR A 311 -22.93 49.66 -12.41
N LEU A 312 -22.80 49.50 -11.10
CA LEU A 312 -23.73 50.09 -10.13
C LEU A 312 -23.45 51.61 -10.07
N PRO A 313 -24.41 52.48 -10.41
CA PRO A 313 -24.19 53.93 -10.40
C PRO A 313 -24.13 54.45 -8.97
N SER A 314 -23.32 55.49 -8.75
CA SER A 314 -23.15 56.16 -7.45
C SER A 314 -24.45 56.80 -6.90
N SER A 315 -25.51 56.90 -7.71
CA SER A 315 -26.85 57.30 -7.28
C SER A 315 -27.53 56.25 -6.38
N LEU A 316 -27.17 54.97 -6.54
CA LEU A 316 -27.76 53.88 -5.76
C LEU A 316 -27.48 53.99 -4.26
N ILE A 317 -26.31 54.53 -3.90
CA ILE A 317 -25.90 54.75 -2.50
C ILE A 317 -26.77 55.83 -1.84
N LYS A 318 -27.23 56.83 -2.60
CA LYS A 318 -28.16 57.86 -2.09
C LYS A 318 -29.56 57.27 -1.90
N ASP A 319 -30.04 56.50 -2.87
CA ASP A 319 -31.34 55.83 -2.80
C ASP A 319 -31.41 54.80 -1.65
N VAL A 320 -30.33 54.06 -1.39
CA VAL A 320 -30.24 53.12 -0.26
C VAL A 320 -30.30 53.85 1.09
N LYS A 321 -29.72 55.05 1.20
CA LYS A 321 -29.82 55.86 2.43
C LYS A 321 -31.20 56.48 2.62
N GLU A 322 -31.89 56.86 1.54
CA GLU A 322 -33.25 57.41 1.60
C GLU A 322 -34.32 56.36 1.89
N LEU A 323 -34.12 55.12 1.44
CA LEU A 323 -35.06 54.01 1.65
C LEU A 323 -34.95 53.37 3.03
N HIS A 324 -33.86 53.63 3.77
CA HIS A 324 -33.64 52.99 5.07
C HIS A 324 -34.66 53.46 6.12
N GLY A 325 -35.59 52.57 6.50
CA GLY A 325 -36.67 52.83 7.46
C GLY A 325 -38.02 53.17 6.83
N THR A 326 -38.16 53.16 5.49
CA THR A 326 -39.43 53.51 4.82
C THR A 326 -40.27 52.31 4.41
N LEU A 327 -39.71 51.08 4.40
CA LEU A 327 -40.38 49.85 3.92
C LEU A 327 -40.89 49.95 2.47
N GLU A 328 -40.22 50.74 1.64
CA GLU A 328 -40.52 50.93 0.22
C GLU A 328 -39.48 50.25 -0.68
N ALA A 329 -39.88 50.02 -1.92
CA ALA A 329 -39.09 49.38 -2.97
C ALA A 329 -39.09 50.25 -4.23
N LYS A 330 -37.92 50.44 -4.83
CA LYS A 330 -37.70 51.12 -6.10
C LYS A 330 -37.27 50.10 -7.15
N LEU A 331 -37.99 50.08 -8.27
CA LEU A 331 -37.72 49.22 -9.43
C LEU A 331 -37.03 50.06 -10.52
N TYR A 332 -35.94 49.56 -11.08
CA TYR A 332 -35.11 50.28 -12.04
C TYR A 332 -35.02 49.56 -13.39
N SER A 333 -34.93 50.34 -14.46
CA SER A 333 -34.63 49.85 -15.82
C SER A 333 -33.14 49.58 -16.01
N SER A 334 -32.76 48.99 -17.14
CA SER A 334 -31.36 48.76 -17.53
C SER A 334 -30.52 50.03 -17.64
N SER A 335 -31.16 51.19 -17.77
CA SER A 335 -30.53 52.53 -17.75
C SER A 335 -30.52 53.20 -16.38
N TRP A 336 -30.87 52.47 -15.31
CA TRP A 336 -30.97 52.96 -13.92
C TRP A 336 -31.99 54.09 -13.71
N ASN A 337 -32.99 54.18 -14.58
CA ASN A 337 -34.12 55.07 -14.39
C ASN A 337 -35.17 54.39 -13.50
N LEU A 338 -35.77 55.15 -12.59
CA LEU A 338 -36.84 54.65 -11.73
C LEU A 338 -38.08 54.34 -12.58
N ILE A 339 -38.47 53.08 -12.64
CA ILE A 339 -39.70 52.63 -13.30
C ILE A 339 -40.89 52.93 -12.39
N LYS A 340 -40.78 52.48 -11.13
CA LYS A 340 -41.90 52.54 -10.17
C LYS A 340 -41.40 52.40 -8.74
N GLN A 341 -42.10 53.04 -7.81
CA GLN A 341 -41.92 52.91 -6.37
C GLN A 341 -43.16 52.26 -5.77
N VAL A 342 -42.97 51.19 -4.99
CA VAL A 342 -44.04 50.38 -4.40
C VAL A 342 -43.72 50.05 -2.93
N GLN A 343 -44.71 49.66 -2.14
CA GLN A 343 -44.46 49.15 -0.79
C GLN A 343 -43.87 47.73 -0.86
N VAL A 344 -42.96 47.38 0.04
CA VAL A 344 -42.29 46.06 0.07
C VAL A 344 -43.29 44.90 0.12
N ARG A 345 -44.43 45.09 0.79
CA ARG A 345 -45.50 44.08 0.87
C ARG A 345 -46.08 43.69 -0.50
N ASP A 346 -46.11 44.63 -1.43
CA ASP A 346 -46.71 44.49 -2.75
C ASP A 346 -45.65 44.15 -3.83
N LEU A 347 -44.36 44.16 -3.45
CA LEU A 347 -43.22 43.99 -4.36
C LEU A 347 -43.24 42.66 -5.12
N VAL A 348 -43.61 41.56 -4.45
CA VAL A 348 -43.65 40.23 -5.08
C VAL A 348 -44.71 40.18 -6.17
N ALA A 349 -45.90 40.74 -5.90
CA ALA A 349 -47.00 40.79 -6.85
C ALA A 349 -46.66 41.71 -8.04
N GLU A 350 -46.00 42.84 -7.78
CA GLU A 350 -45.59 43.77 -8.82
C GLU A 350 -44.54 43.13 -9.74
N ILE A 351 -43.48 42.49 -9.22
CA ILE A 351 -42.46 41.81 -10.04
C ILE A 351 -43.09 40.67 -10.85
N GLN A 352 -44.03 39.91 -10.28
CA GLN A 352 -44.76 38.86 -11.01
C GLN A 352 -45.60 39.42 -12.17
N GLY A 353 -46.13 40.64 -12.04
CA GLY A 353 -46.92 41.31 -13.07
C GLY A 353 -46.13 41.92 -14.21
N VAL A 354 -44.81 42.09 -14.07
CA VAL A 354 -43.96 42.65 -15.15
C VAL A 354 -43.55 41.58 -16.15
N GLU A 355 -43.36 41.96 -17.41
CA GLU A 355 -42.77 41.12 -18.44
C GLU A 355 -41.32 40.73 -18.08
N PRO A 356 -40.88 39.50 -18.39
CA PRO A 356 -39.50 39.07 -18.15
C PRO A 356 -38.48 40.02 -18.80
N GLY A 357 -37.52 40.49 -18.02
CA GLY A 357 -36.50 41.47 -18.47
C GLY A 357 -36.94 42.94 -18.45
N GLY A 358 -38.19 43.24 -18.10
CA GLY A 358 -38.69 44.62 -17.98
C GLY A 358 -38.14 45.40 -16.79
N VAL A 359 -37.64 44.69 -15.77
CA VAL A 359 -36.98 45.27 -14.58
C VAL A 359 -35.57 44.73 -14.47
N TYR A 360 -34.60 45.63 -14.40
CA TYR A 360 -33.19 45.28 -14.34
C TYR A 360 -32.67 45.15 -12.90
N ALA A 361 -33.05 46.10 -12.05
CA ALA A 361 -32.62 46.15 -10.66
C ALA A 361 -33.77 46.48 -9.71
N VAL A 362 -33.76 45.89 -8.52
CA VAL A 362 -34.74 46.13 -7.46
C VAL A 362 -34.01 46.49 -6.17
N VAL A 363 -34.33 47.65 -5.60
CA VAL A 363 -33.78 48.10 -4.31
C VAL A 363 -34.93 48.27 -3.34
N PHE A 364 -34.88 47.62 -2.18
CA PHE A 364 -35.99 47.68 -1.24
C PHE A 364 -35.56 47.57 0.23
N ASP A 365 -36.27 48.26 1.11
CA ASP A 365 -36.00 48.25 2.55
C ASP A 365 -36.71 47.09 3.24
N GLY A 366 -36.19 45.88 3.05
CA GLY A 366 -36.74 44.66 3.62
C GLY A 366 -35.76 43.48 3.66
N ILE A 367 -36.25 42.35 4.16
CA ILE A 367 -35.45 41.11 4.20
C ILE A 367 -35.54 40.42 2.84
N ILE A 368 -34.39 40.10 2.27
CA ILE A 368 -34.29 39.26 1.08
C ILE A 368 -34.66 37.83 1.49
N THR A 369 -35.77 37.33 0.94
CA THR A 369 -36.29 35.98 1.19
C THR A 369 -36.13 35.10 -0.06
N GLN A 370 -36.11 33.78 0.11
CA GLN A 370 -35.98 32.84 -1.02
C GLN A 370 -37.09 33.04 -2.06
N ARG A 371 -38.33 33.26 -1.60
CA ARG A 371 -39.47 33.55 -2.48
C ARG A 371 -39.24 34.77 -3.38
N LEU A 372 -38.53 35.79 -2.89
CA LEU A 372 -38.21 36.98 -3.69
C LEU A 372 -37.08 36.71 -4.69
N ILE A 373 -36.09 35.90 -4.30
CA ILE A 373 -34.99 35.46 -5.18
C ILE A 373 -35.56 34.64 -6.35
N ASP A 374 -36.46 33.72 -6.08
CA ASP A 374 -37.05 32.84 -7.09
C ASP A 374 -37.88 33.65 -8.10
N VAL A 375 -38.72 34.59 -7.63
CA VAL A 375 -39.53 35.48 -8.48
C VAL A 375 -38.64 36.44 -9.29
N ALA A 376 -37.58 36.96 -8.69
CA ALA A 376 -36.63 37.83 -9.39
C ALA A 376 -35.87 37.07 -10.49
N ALA A 377 -35.47 35.83 -10.22
CA ALA A 377 -34.81 34.96 -11.20
C ALA A 377 -35.75 34.56 -12.35
N GLU A 378 -37.00 34.19 -12.04
CA GLU A 378 -38.03 33.86 -13.05
C GLU A 378 -38.29 35.03 -14.01
N LYS A 379 -38.26 36.26 -13.50
CA LYS A 379 -38.48 37.49 -14.27
C LYS A 379 -37.22 38.11 -14.85
N GLN A 380 -36.09 37.40 -14.80
CA GLN A 380 -34.79 37.80 -15.35
C GLN A 380 -34.25 39.14 -14.80
N VAL A 381 -34.59 39.47 -13.55
CA VAL A 381 -33.98 40.59 -12.84
C VAL A 381 -32.50 40.28 -12.65
N LYS A 382 -31.63 41.27 -12.89
CA LYS A 382 -30.17 41.08 -12.81
C LYS A 382 -29.59 41.50 -11.45
N VAL A 383 -30.23 42.44 -10.76
CA VAL A 383 -29.77 42.94 -9.45
C VAL A 383 -30.90 43.01 -8.44
N LEU A 384 -30.68 42.43 -7.26
CA LEU A 384 -31.58 42.51 -6.13
C LEU A 384 -30.82 43.04 -4.90
N VAL A 385 -31.25 44.19 -4.40
CA VAL A 385 -30.66 44.86 -3.24
C VAL A 385 -31.69 44.98 -2.13
N GLY A 386 -31.39 44.44 -0.95
CA GLY A 386 -32.26 44.51 0.22
C GLY A 386 -31.56 45.00 1.49
N ALA A 387 -32.32 45.34 2.51
CA ALA A 387 -31.75 45.79 3.79
C ALA A 387 -30.98 44.66 4.50
N ARG A 388 -31.49 43.42 4.46
CA ARG A 388 -30.87 42.27 5.14
C ARG A 388 -31.04 40.98 4.34
N LEU A 389 -30.06 40.09 4.45
CA LEU A 389 -30.12 38.75 3.88
C LEU A 389 -30.83 37.78 4.85
N GLY A 390 -31.81 37.01 4.37
CA GLY A 390 -32.40 35.89 5.13
C GLY A 390 -31.42 34.72 5.35
N LYS A 391 -31.76 33.79 6.27
CA LYS A 391 -30.91 32.62 6.56
C LYS A 391 -31.01 31.56 5.45
N ALA A 392 -29.86 31.04 5.02
CA ALA A 392 -29.69 29.92 4.09
C ALA A 392 -30.51 30.04 2.79
N MET A 393 -29.99 30.81 1.82
CA MET A 393 -30.62 31.03 0.53
C MET A 393 -29.72 30.56 -0.62
N TYR A 394 -30.31 29.86 -1.59
CA TYR A 394 -29.64 29.49 -2.83
C TYR A 394 -29.62 30.72 -3.75
N LYS A 395 -28.42 31.18 -4.12
CA LYS A 395 -28.24 32.35 -5.00
C LYS A 395 -28.03 31.87 -6.45
N PRO A 396 -28.97 32.11 -7.37
CA PRO A 396 -28.78 31.79 -8.77
C PRO A 396 -27.56 32.56 -9.34
N PRO A 397 -26.71 31.92 -10.16
CA PRO A 397 -25.50 32.56 -10.69
C PRO A 397 -25.76 33.78 -11.59
N GLU A 398 -27.01 33.94 -12.06
CA GLU A 398 -27.43 35.03 -12.94
C GLU A 398 -28.03 36.24 -12.20
N LEU A 399 -28.28 36.13 -10.89
CA LEU A 399 -28.90 37.17 -10.07
C LEU A 399 -27.89 37.70 -9.04
N LEU A 400 -27.52 38.97 -9.16
CA LEU A 400 -26.66 39.64 -8.20
C LEU A 400 -27.47 40.07 -6.98
N VAL A 401 -27.31 39.35 -5.86
CA VAL A 401 -28.00 39.64 -4.60
C VAL A 401 -27.04 40.36 -3.64
N LEU A 402 -27.37 41.62 -3.31
CA LEU A 402 -26.59 42.49 -2.43
C LEU A 402 -27.43 42.96 -1.24
N THR A 403 -26.76 43.30 -0.15
CA THR A 403 -27.39 43.95 1.01
C THR A 403 -26.96 45.40 1.16
N PHE A 404 -27.73 46.22 1.89
CA PHE A 404 -27.35 47.61 2.17
C PHE A 404 -25.97 47.71 2.84
N ASN A 405 -25.61 46.77 3.72
CA ASN A 405 -24.29 46.72 4.36
C ASN A 405 -23.13 46.41 3.41
N GLU A 406 -23.41 45.84 2.23
CA GLU A 406 -22.39 45.57 1.20
C GLU A 406 -22.22 46.77 0.25
N LEU A 407 -23.12 47.76 0.31
CA LEU A 407 -23.16 48.95 -0.55
C LEU A 407 -22.89 50.27 0.20
N LEU A 408 -23.10 50.29 1.53
CA LEU A 408 -22.80 51.40 2.46
C LEU A 408 -21.50 51.13 3.18
#